data_AF-A0A1Y1VHU0-F1
#
_entry.id   AF-A0A1Y1VHU0-F1
#
_cell.length_a   1.000
_cell.length_b   1.000
_cell.length_c   1.000
_cell.angle_alpha   90.00
_cell.angle_beta   90.00
_cell.angle_gamma   90.00
#
_symmetry.space_group_name_H-M   'P 1'
#
loop_
_entity.id
_entity.type
_entity.pdbx_description
1 polymer ?
#
loop_
_entity_poly.entity_id
_entity_poly.type
_entity_poly.pdbx_seq_one_letter_code
_entity_poly.pdbx_strand_id
1 'polypeptide(L)'
;MFSFETLIQDRQSFNPGEIEGKLQKKINDLQKLQDKIYFGQLGLEPTIKMNYLDEIFISHKCFNIDLDLCEDIEENIDYDFTKEMVNFNVNELIDEYLDRARSILSRSDIRYEKTKVDPYSSKITLDNFREYRQRFLDDADCQFQYEIFDYIIGALQRYETIIYQILNNKIKNGIMFIVLFYLIGMLLIIFSILYTKNTIKNIKVCLTELINIVFIVPKSVVENSSEFKKFIETGNLIGV
;
A
#
# COMPACT_ATOMS: atom_id res chain seq x y z
N MET A 1 -15.77 -13.82 16.50
CA MET A 1 -15.43 -14.16 17.92
C MET A 1 -16.28 -13.38 18.92
N PHE A 2 -16.13 -12.06 19.09
CA PHE A 2 -16.92 -11.33 20.10
C PHE A 2 -18.44 -11.35 19.89
N SER A 3 -18.91 -11.46 18.64
CA SER A 3 -20.34 -11.68 18.35
C SER A 3 -20.85 -13.00 18.93
N PHE A 4 -20.09 -14.08 18.75
CA PHE A 4 -20.40 -15.40 19.31
C PHE A 4 -20.45 -15.35 20.84
N GLU A 5 -19.42 -14.79 21.47
CA GLU A 5 -19.35 -14.65 22.94
C GLU A 5 -20.50 -13.80 23.50
N THR A 6 -20.95 -12.80 22.76
CA THR A 6 -22.10 -11.96 23.10
C THR A 6 -23.41 -12.72 23.00
N LEU A 7 -23.56 -13.56 21.98
CA LEU A 7 -24.75 -14.40 21.78
C LEU A 7 -24.90 -15.46 22.87
N ILE A 8 -23.80 -16.14 23.22
CA ILE A 8 -23.80 -17.19 24.25
C ILE A 8 -23.79 -16.63 25.67
N GLN A 9 -23.48 -15.33 25.81
CA GLN A 9 -23.30 -14.63 27.09
C GLN A 9 -22.35 -15.38 28.03
N ASP A 10 -21.10 -15.60 27.61
CA ASP A 10 -20.13 -16.34 28.42
C ASP A 10 -19.78 -15.59 29.73
N ARG A 11 -20.50 -15.94 30.79
CA ARG A 11 -20.29 -15.43 32.16
C ARG A 11 -19.18 -16.15 32.92
N GLN A 12 -18.58 -17.22 32.37
CA GLN A 12 -17.40 -17.85 32.96
C GLN A 12 -16.14 -17.01 32.69
N SER A 13 -16.03 -16.50 31.47
CA SER A 13 -14.84 -15.77 31.01
C SER A 13 -14.97 -14.26 31.16
N PHE A 14 -16.19 -13.71 31.16
CA PHE A 14 -16.42 -12.27 31.12
C PHE A 14 -17.42 -11.81 32.17
N ASN A 15 -17.17 -10.62 32.74
CA ASN A 15 -18.16 -9.99 33.60
C ASN A 15 -19.39 -9.52 32.79
N PRO A 16 -20.57 -9.41 33.43
CA PRO A 16 -21.76 -8.81 32.82
C PRO A 16 -21.46 -7.46 32.13
N GLY A 17 -21.80 -7.35 30.85
CA GLY A 17 -21.58 -6.16 30.02
C GLY A 17 -20.15 -5.98 29.46
N GLU A 18 -19.19 -6.81 29.88
CA GLU A 18 -17.80 -6.70 29.43
C GLU A 18 -17.64 -7.15 27.97
N ILE A 19 -18.29 -8.26 27.60
CA ILE A 19 -18.15 -8.84 26.27
C ILE A 19 -18.84 -7.99 25.21
N GLU A 20 -19.99 -7.43 25.56
CA GLU A 20 -20.79 -6.54 24.74
C GLU A 20 -20.07 -5.19 24.55
N GLY A 21 -19.44 -4.69 25.62
CA GLY A 21 -18.54 -3.52 25.55
C GLY A 21 -17.34 -3.78 24.64
N LYS A 22 -16.74 -4.97 24.68
CA LYS A 22 -15.66 -5.39 23.77
C LYS A 22 -16.14 -5.46 22.32
N LEU A 23 -17.30 -6.06 22.06
CA LEU A 23 -17.91 -6.13 20.72
C LEU A 23 -18.17 -4.72 20.17
N GLN A 24 -18.84 -3.85 20.95
CA GLN A 24 -19.09 -2.47 20.56
C GLN A 24 -17.81 -1.71 20.24
N LYS A 25 -16.76 -1.89 21.06
CA LYS A 25 -15.46 -1.28 20.80
C LYS A 25 -14.89 -1.76 19.47
N LYS A 26 -14.93 -3.07 19.19
CA LYS A 26 -14.42 -3.64 17.95
C LYS A 26 -15.19 -3.18 16.71
N ILE A 27 -16.52 -3.08 16.80
CA ILE A 27 -17.35 -2.50 15.73
C ILE A 27 -16.89 -1.07 15.44
N ASN A 28 -16.75 -0.24 16.47
CA ASN A 28 -16.33 1.15 16.32
C ASN A 28 -14.89 1.29 15.79
N ASP A 29 -13.98 0.42 16.24
CA ASP A 29 -12.59 0.42 15.80
C ASP A 29 -12.50 0.03 14.30
N LEU A 30 -13.25 -0.97 13.86
CA LEU A 30 -13.30 -1.40 12.46
C LEU A 30 -13.92 -0.34 11.56
N GLN A 31 -15.05 0.25 11.95
CA GLN A 31 -15.69 1.34 11.20
C GLN A 31 -14.75 2.54 11.05
N LYS A 32 -14.10 2.97 12.13
CA LYS A 32 -13.10 4.04 12.07
C LYS A 32 -11.92 3.69 11.17
N LEU A 33 -11.51 2.43 11.14
CA LEU A 33 -10.41 2.00 10.29
C LEU A 33 -10.82 2.04 8.82
N GLN A 34 -12.02 1.55 8.49
CA GLN A 34 -12.61 1.62 7.16
C GLN A 34 -12.72 3.08 6.68
N ASP A 35 -13.28 3.98 7.50
CA ASP A 35 -13.35 5.42 7.18
C ASP A 35 -11.97 6.02 6.91
N LYS A 36 -10.98 5.70 7.76
CA LYS A 36 -9.61 6.19 7.60
C LYS A 36 -8.97 5.71 6.31
N ILE A 37 -9.21 4.46 5.92
CA ILE A 37 -8.72 3.90 4.66
C ILE A 37 -9.42 4.58 3.49
N TYR A 38 -10.75 4.65 3.54
CA TYR A 38 -11.59 5.23 2.49
C TYR A 38 -11.23 6.70 2.20
N PHE A 39 -11.06 7.50 3.25
CA PHE A 39 -10.71 8.92 3.13
C PHE A 39 -9.20 9.21 3.08
N GLY A 40 -8.33 8.19 3.04
CA GLY A 40 -6.88 8.39 2.94
C GLY A 40 -6.23 9.04 4.17
N GLN A 41 -6.85 8.92 5.35
CA GLN A 41 -6.35 9.55 6.59
C GLN A 41 -5.10 8.86 7.18
N LEU A 42 -4.66 7.75 6.56
CA LEU A 42 -3.46 6.99 6.95
C LEU A 42 -2.20 7.41 6.17
N GLY A 43 -2.21 8.58 5.52
CA GLY A 43 -1.10 9.07 4.70
C GLY A 43 -1.04 8.45 3.30
N LEU A 44 -2.15 7.82 2.88
CA LEU A 44 -2.37 7.31 1.53
C LEU A 44 -3.37 8.20 0.81
N GLU A 45 -3.39 8.14 -0.52
CA GLU A 45 -4.49 8.74 -1.27
C GLU A 45 -5.82 8.04 -0.88
N PRO A 46 -6.97 8.75 -0.84
CA PRO A 46 -8.27 8.12 -0.62
C PRO A 46 -8.48 6.95 -1.60
N THR A 47 -8.97 5.80 -1.14
CA THR A 47 -9.16 4.63 -2.01
C THR A 47 -10.13 4.91 -3.16
N ILE A 48 -11.10 5.82 -2.97
CA ILE A 48 -12.01 6.29 -4.02
C ILE A 48 -11.30 6.97 -5.20
N LYS A 49 -10.07 7.44 -5.03
CA LYS A 49 -9.26 8.08 -6.09
C LYS A 49 -8.24 7.11 -6.70
N MET A 50 -8.11 5.93 -6.13
CA MET A 50 -7.16 4.92 -6.59
C MET A 50 -7.82 4.04 -7.64
N ASN A 51 -7.83 4.49 -8.91
CA ASN A 51 -8.50 3.79 -10.02
C ASN A 51 -8.09 2.32 -10.19
N TYR A 52 -6.89 1.96 -9.74
CA TYR A 52 -6.41 0.57 -9.76
C TYR A 52 -7.08 -0.34 -8.73
N LEU A 53 -7.81 0.22 -7.77
CA LEU A 53 -8.62 -0.49 -6.79
C LEU A 53 -10.11 -0.46 -7.14
N ASP A 54 -10.50 0.10 -8.29
CA ASP A 54 -11.90 0.13 -8.75
C ASP A 54 -12.46 -1.29 -8.87
N GLU A 55 -11.63 -2.28 -9.18
CA GLU A 55 -12.03 -3.69 -9.17
C GLU A 55 -12.58 -4.16 -7.81
N ILE A 56 -12.13 -3.56 -6.70
CA ILE A 56 -12.49 -4.01 -5.34
C ILE A 56 -13.56 -3.11 -4.72
N PHE A 57 -13.48 -1.80 -4.95
CA PHE A 57 -14.35 -0.83 -4.28
C PHE A 57 -15.52 -0.34 -5.13
N ILE A 58 -15.51 -0.60 -6.45
CA ILE A 58 -16.55 -0.12 -7.38
C ILE A 58 -17.15 -1.27 -8.17
N SER A 59 -16.34 -2.23 -8.59
CA SER A 59 -16.79 -3.34 -9.39
C SER A 59 -17.48 -4.39 -8.52
N HIS A 60 -18.69 -4.78 -8.93
CA HIS A 60 -19.51 -5.75 -8.22
C HIS A 60 -19.06 -7.16 -8.58
N LYS A 61 -17.90 -7.55 -8.06
CA LYS A 61 -17.29 -8.86 -8.32
C LYS A 61 -17.15 -9.62 -7.01
N CYS A 62 -17.46 -10.91 -7.07
CA CYS A 62 -17.16 -11.82 -5.99
C CYS A 62 -15.65 -12.00 -5.83
N PHE A 63 -15.19 -11.87 -4.59
CA PHE A 63 -13.85 -12.23 -4.17
C PHE A 63 -13.98 -13.21 -3.02
N ASN A 64 -13.46 -14.42 -3.17
CA ASN A 64 -13.38 -15.42 -2.12
C ASN A 64 -11.92 -15.90 -2.00
N ILE A 65 -11.56 -16.45 -0.84
CA ILE A 65 -10.27 -17.12 -0.63
C ILE A 65 -10.05 -18.21 -1.69
N ASP A 66 -11.12 -18.93 -2.04
CA ASP A 66 -11.15 -19.85 -3.17
C ASP A 66 -12.04 -19.27 -4.27
N LEU A 67 -11.42 -18.84 -5.38
CA LEU A 67 -12.12 -18.19 -6.48
C LEU A 67 -13.17 -19.11 -7.14
N ASP A 68 -13.00 -20.43 -7.05
CA ASP A 68 -13.95 -21.38 -7.61
C ASP A 68 -15.30 -21.34 -6.87
N LEU A 69 -15.29 -20.95 -5.59
CA LEU A 69 -16.52 -20.77 -4.79
C LEU A 69 -17.37 -19.58 -5.25
N CYS A 70 -16.83 -18.65 -6.04
CA CYS A 70 -17.62 -17.55 -6.60
C CYS A 70 -18.56 -18.00 -7.74
N GLU A 71 -18.31 -19.15 -8.36
CA GLU A 71 -19.15 -19.68 -9.45
C GLU A 71 -20.36 -20.45 -8.90
N ASP A 72 -20.13 -21.26 -7.87
CA ASP A 72 -21.08 -22.20 -7.26
C ASP A 72 -21.50 -21.79 -5.83
N ILE A 73 -22.09 -20.60 -5.70
CA ILE A 73 -22.54 -20.07 -4.40
C ILE A 73 -23.86 -20.75 -3.99
N GLU A 74 -23.83 -21.44 -2.85
CA GLU A 74 -25.03 -21.95 -2.20
C GLU A 74 -25.75 -20.81 -1.48
N GLU A 75 -26.87 -20.35 -2.05
CA GLU A 75 -27.68 -19.31 -1.43
C GLU A 75 -28.47 -19.86 -0.24
N ASN A 76 -28.58 -19.07 0.81
CA ASN A 76 -29.38 -19.40 1.97
C ASN A 76 -30.27 -18.22 2.39
N ILE A 77 -31.56 -18.39 2.16
CA ILE A 77 -32.59 -17.37 2.41
C ILE A 77 -32.82 -17.18 3.92
N ASP A 78 -32.53 -18.18 4.75
CA ASP A 78 -32.82 -18.13 6.19
C ASP A 78 -31.97 -17.07 6.91
N TYR A 79 -30.84 -16.68 6.34
CA TYR A 79 -29.95 -15.64 6.85
C TYR A 79 -29.52 -14.61 5.80
N ASP A 80 -30.35 -14.39 4.79
CA ASP A 80 -30.17 -13.39 3.72
C ASP A 80 -28.85 -13.51 2.92
N PHE A 81 -28.24 -14.70 2.89
CA PHE A 81 -27.02 -14.91 2.12
C PHE A 81 -27.34 -15.24 0.66
N THR A 82 -27.07 -14.28 -0.22
CA THR A 82 -27.43 -14.37 -1.64
C THR A 82 -26.22 -14.15 -2.55
N LYS A 83 -26.34 -14.60 -3.81
CA LYS A 83 -25.30 -14.36 -4.81
C LYS A 83 -25.14 -12.88 -5.15
N GLU A 84 -26.20 -12.08 -5.06
CA GLU A 84 -26.10 -10.64 -5.29
C GLU A 84 -25.22 -9.99 -4.21
N MET A 85 -25.39 -10.44 -2.97
CA MET A 85 -24.70 -9.92 -1.82
C MET A 85 -23.20 -10.14 -1.85
N VAL A 86 -22.72 -11.33 -2.22
CA VAL A 86 -21.27 -11.59 -2.33
C VAL A 86 -20.59 -10.76 -3.42
N ASN A 87 -21.36 -10.19 -4.34
CA ASN A 87 -20.88 -9.31 -5.40
C ASN A 87 -20.90 -7.85 -4.97
N PHE A 88 -21.31 -7.53 -3.74
CA PHE A 88 -21.18 -6.17 -3.21
C PHE A 88 -19.72 -5.74 -3.18
N ASN A 89 -19.50 -4.42 -3.21
CA ASN A 89 -18.16 -3.91 -3.00
C ASN A 89 -17.71 -4.21 -1.56
N VAL A 90 -16.39 -4.20 -1.34
CA VAL A 90 -15.83 -4.58 -0.03
C VAL A 90 -16.33 -3.69 1.10
N ASN A 91 -16.64 -2.42 0.83
CA ASN A 91 -17.15 -1.53 1.86
C ASN A 91 -18.57 -1.93 2.27
N GLU A 92 -19.44 -2.21 1.31
CA GLU A 92 -20.80 -2.70 1.56
C GLU A 92 -20.80 -4.04 2.29
N LEU A 93 -19.90 -4.96 1.92
CA LEU A 93 -19.74 -6.23 2.62
C LEU A 93 -19.32 -6.05 4.09
N ILE A 94 -18.36 -5.13 4.34
CA ILE A 94 -17.92 -4.81 5.69
C ILE A 94 -19.04 -4.11 6.46
N ASP A 95 -19.78 -3.19 5.84
CA ASP A 95 -20.86 -2.44 6.47
C ASP A 95 -21.98 -3.39 6.91
N GLU A 96 -22.38 -4.31 6.05
CA GLU A 96 -23.39 -5.31 6.37
C GLU A 96 -22.90 -6.29 7.46
N TYR A 97 -21.64 -6.73 7.39
CA TYR A 97 -21.02 -7.52 8.46
C TYR A 97 -21.05 -6.78 9.82
N LEU A 98 -20.77 -5.48 9.83
CA LEU A 98 -20.83 -4.64 11.03
C LEU A 98 -22.26 -4.41 11.52
N ASP A 99 -23.23 -4.25 10.62
CA ASP A 99 -24.64 -4.09 10.96
C ASP A 99 -25.21 -5.36 11.60
N ARG A 100 -24.84 -6.53 11.10
CA ARG A 100 -25.17 -7.82 11.72
C ARG A 100 -24.53 -7.96 13.11
N ALA A 101 -23.30 -7.44 13.29
CA ALA A 101 -22.67 -7.38 14.61
C ALA A 101 -23.43 -6.47 15.59
N ARG A 102 -23.92 -5.33 15.10
CA ARG A 102 -24.74 -4.38 15.88
C ARG A 102 -26.10 -4.99 16.22
N SER A 103 -26.69 -5.76 15.30
CA SER A 103 -27.92 -6.50 15.55
C SER A 103 -27.75 -7.49 16.71
N ILE A 104 -26.72 -8.34 16.67
CA ILE A 104 -26.37 -9.27 17.76
C ILE A 104 -26.20 -8.52 19.09
N LEU A 105 -25.47 -7.41 19.07
CA LEU A 105 -25.28 -6.58 20.25
C LEU A 105 -26.61 -5.98 20.77
N SER A 106 -27.48 -5.52 19.88
CA SER A 106 -28.77 -4.92 20.25
C SER A 106 -29.75 -5.93 20.86
N ARG A 107 -29.64 -7.20 20.44
CA ARG A 107 -30.41 -8.33 20.98
C ARG A 107 -29.86 -8.84 22.32
N SER A 108 -28.65 -8.43 22.71
CA SER A 108 -28.06 -8.84 23.99
C SER A 108 -28.76 -8.17 25.18
N ASP A 109 -29.21 -8.98 26.14
CA ASP A 109 -30.12 -8.59 27.23
C ASP A 109 -29.44 -7.89 28.44
N ILE A 110 -28.40 -7.09 28.20
CA ILE A 110 -27.55 -6.49 29.26
C ILE A 110 -28.35 -5.57 30.20
N ARG A 111 -29.43 -4.94 29.71
CA ARG A 111 -30.25 -4.00 30.50
C ARG A 111 -31.00 -4.68 31.65
N TYR A 112 -31.27 -5.98 31.57
CA TYR A 112 -32.13 -6.68 32.53
C TYR A 112 -31.37 -7.48 33.59
N GLU A 113 -30.06 -7.69 33.42
CA GLU A 113 -29.24 -8.53 34.30
C GLU A 113 -28.99 -7.95 35.70
N LYS A 114 -29.04 -6.62 35.88
CA LYS A 114 -28.94 -6.02 37.23
C LYS A 114 -30.20 -6.25 38.09
N THR A 115 -31.29 -6.76 37.50
CA THR A 115 -32.63 -6.75 38.11
C THR A 115 -33.31 -8.11 38.22
N LYS A 116 -32.82 -9.16 37.57
CA LYS A 116 -33.39 -10.53 37.65
C LYS A 116 -32.34 -11.53 38.10
N VAL A 117 -32.77 -12.57 38.81
CA VAL A 117 -31.95 -13.76 39.11
C VAL A 117 -31.46 -14.30 37.77
N ASP A 118 -30.15 -14.26 37.58
CA ASP A 118 -29.45 -14.51 36.33
C ASP A 118 -29.74 -15.92 35.79
N PRO A 119 -30.53 -16.07 34.70
CA PRO A 119 -30.74 -17.36 34.06
C PRO A 119 -29.48 -17.87 33.35
N TYR A 120 -28.44 -17.03 33.20
CA TYR A 120 -27.19 -17.34 32.49
C TYR A 120 -26.05 -17.79 33.43
N SER A 121 -26.37 -18.06 34.70
CA SER A 121 -25.45 -18.64 35.69
C SER A 121 -25.09 -20.11 35.44
N SER A 122 -25.67 -20.78 34.44
CA SER A 122 -25.26 -22.13 34.09
C SER A 122 -23.90 -22.09 33.41
N LYS A 123 -22.86 -22.46 34.16
CA LYS A 123 -21.55 -22.81 33.61
C LYS A 123 -21.75 -23.66 32.35
N ILE A 124 -21.10 -23.31 31.24
CA ILE A 124 -20.98 -24.21 30.09
C ILE A 124 -20.33 -25.51 30.61
N THR A 125 -21.08 -26.60 30.55
CA THR A 125 -20.66 -27.96 30.89
C THR A 125 -20.67 -28.81 29.62
N LEU A 126 -20.05 -29.99 29.68
CA LEU A 126 -20.10 -30.96 28.58
C LEU A 126 -21.53 -31.33 28.17
N ASP A 127 -22.48 -31.24 29.10
CA ASP A 127 -23.88 -31.65 28.88
C ASP A 127 -24.72 -30.57 28.17
N ASN A 128 -24.41 -29.28 28.36
CA ASN A 128 -25.16 -28.16 27.77
C ASN A 128 -24.45 -27.49 26.57
N PHE A 129 -23.17 -27.81 26.30
CA PHE A 129 -22.41 -27.24 25.20
C PHE A 129 -23.12 -27.36 23.84
N ARG A 130 -23.85 -28.47 23.61
CA ARG A 130 -24.63 -28.65 22.37
C ARG A 130 -25.71 -27.60 22.20
N GLU A 131 -26.39 -27.21 23.29
CA GLU A 131 -27.41 -26.18 23.25
C GLU A 131 -26.81 -24.81 22.91
N TYR A 132 -25.68 -24.47 23.52
CA TYR A 132 -24.95 -23.22 23.21
C TYR A 132 -24.44 -23.20 21.76
N ARG A 133 -23.90 -24.31 21.27
CA ARG A 133 -23.50 -24.44 19.87
C ARG A 133 -24.70 -24.31 18.93
N GLN A 134 -25.82 -24.93 19.27
CA GLN A 134 -27.03 -24.87 18.45
C GLN A 134 -27.59 -23.45 18.39
N ARG A 135 -27.57 -22.70 19.50
CA ARG A 135 -27.96 -21.27 19.50
C ARG A 135 -27.16 -20.43 18.51
N PHE A 136 -25.88 -20.74 18.31
CA PHE A 136 -25.08 -20.08 17.28
C PHE A 136 -25.42 -20.54 15.85
N LEU A 137 -25.70 -21.83 15.67
CA LEU A 137 -26.12 -22.38 14.37
C LEU A 137 -27.50 -21.87 13.95
N ASP A 138 -28.37 -21.61 14.92
CA ASP A 138 -29.74 -21.13 14.71
C ASP A 138 -29.82 -19.60 14.58
N ASP A 139 -28.74 -18.87 14.89
CA ASP A 139 -28.73 -17.41 14.80
C ASP A 139 -28.30 -16.94 13.41
N ALA A 140 -29.26 -16.37 12.68
CA ALA A 140 -29.08 -15.91 11.30
C ALA A 140 -27.93 -14.90 11.15
N ASP A 141 -27.82 -13.91 12.04
CA ASP A 141 -26.76 -12.91 11.94
C ASP A 141 -25.37 -13.53 12.16
N CYS A 142 -25.26 -14.51 13.06
CA CYS A 142 -24.03 -15.26 13.28
C CYS A 142 -23.63 -16.16 12.11
N GLN A 143 -24.60 -16.88 11.51
CA GLN A 143 -24.35 -17.68 10.30
C GLN A 143 -23.92 -16.80 9.14
N PHE A 144 -24.64 -15.71 8.92
CA PHE A 144 -24.28 -14.73 7.92
C PHE A 144 -22.85 -14.19 8.13
N GLN A 145 -22.50 -13.79 9.35
CA GLN A 145 -21.15 -13.32 9.68
C GLN A 145 -20.07 -14.36 9.44
N TYR A 146 -20.37 -15.64 9.63
CA TYR A 146 -19.44 -16.73 9.40
C TYR A 146 -19.17 -16.91 7.90
N GLU A 147 -20.23 -16.98 7.09
CA GLU A 147 -20.13 -17.19 5.64
C GLU A 147 -19.49 -16.00 4.92
N ILE A 148 -19.89 -14.76 5.24
CA ILE A 148 -19.38 -13.58 4.53
C ILE A 148 -17.90 -13.28 4.86
N PHE A 149 -17.38 -13.82 5.96
CA PHE A 149 -16.04 -13.53 6.43
C PHE A 149 -14.96 -13.94 5.41
N ASP A 150 -15.14 -15.09 4.76
CA ASP A 150 -14.20 -15.58 3.75
C ASP A 150 -14.21 -14.71 2.49
N TYR A 151 -15.36 -14.14 2.13
CA TYR A 151 -15.45 -13.20 1.01
C TYR A 151 -14.74 -11.89 1.32
N ILE A 152 -14.93 -11.35 2.53
CA ILE A 152 -14.20 -10.15 2.98
C ILE A 152 -12.68 -10.41 2.96
N ILE A 153 -12.23 -11.57 3.45
CA ILE A 153 -10.80 -11.95 3.42
C ILE A 153 -10.30 -12.08 1.98
N GLY A 154 -11.03 -12.76 1.10
CA GLY A 154 -10.67 -12.92 -0.31
C GLY A 154 -10.49 -11.56 -1.00
N ALA A 155 -11.38 -10.62 -0.72
CA ALA A 155 -11.29 -9.27 -1.24
C ALA A 155 -10.05 -8.51 -0.71
N LEU A 156 -9.72 -8.67 0.57
CA LEU A 156 -8.51 -8.08 1.17
C LEU A 156 -7.22 -8.70 0.62
N GLN A 157 -7.20 -10.01 0.34
CA GLN A 157 -6.07 -10.68 -0.32
C GLN A 157 -5.88 -10.17 -1.77
N ARG A 158 -6.99 -9.95 -2.48
CA ARG A 158 -6.95 -9.36 -3.81
C ARG A 158 -6.41 -7.93 -3.76
N TYR A 159 -6.85 -7.14 -2.77
CA TYR A 159 -6.33 -5.80 -2.51
C TYR A 159 -4.81 -5.82 -2.30
N GLU A 160 -4.31 -6.69 -1.43
CA GLU A 160 -2.89 -6.84 -1.18
C GLU A 160 -2.11 -7.20 -2.46
N THR A 161 -2.65 -8.12 -3.26
CA THR A 161 -2.04 -8.55 -4.52
C THR A 161 -1.91 -7.39 -5.51
N ILE A 162 -2.96 -6.59 -5.69
CA ILE A 162 -2.94 -5.42 -6.59
C ILE A 162 -1.89 -4.41 -6.11
N ILE A 163 -1.90 -4.07 -4.83
CA ILE A 163 -0.92 -3.13 -4.25
C ILE A 163 0.51 -3.66 -4.42
N TYR A 164 0.74 -4.95 -4.15
CA TYR A 164 2.04 -5.58 -4.32
C TYR A 164 2.53 -5.51 -5.77
N GLN A 165 1.67 -5.81 -6.74
CA GLN A 165 2.02 -5.73 -8.17
C GLN A 165 2.39 -4.30 -8.58
N ILE A 166 1.66 -3.29 -8.10
CA ILE A 166 1.96 -1.88 -8.38
C ILE A 166 3.29 -1.47 -7.76
N LEU A 167 3.53 -1.82 -6.49
CA LEU A 167 4.79 -1.54 -5.81
C LEU A 167 5.96 -2.20 -6.53
N ASN A 168 5.82 -3.48 -6.89
CA ASN A 168 6.85 -4.22 -7.60
C ASN A 168 7.14 -3.59 -8.98
N ASN A 169 6.11 -3.19 -9.73
CA ASN A 169 6.28 -2.50 -11.00
C ASN A 169 6.99 -1.14 -10.84
N LYS A 170 6.63 -0.35 -9.82
CA LYS A 170 7.30 0.92 -9.52
C LYS A 170 8.77 0.70 -9.15
N ILE A 171 9.07 -0.30 -8.32
CA ILE A 171 10.44 -0.66 -7.94
C ILE A 171 11.24 -1.10 -9.17
N LYS A 172 10.69 -2.00 -9.99
CA LYS A 172 11.32 -2.47 -11.22
C LYS A 172 11.64 -1.34 -12.19
N ASN A 173 10.69 -0.41 -12.40
CA ASN A 173 10.91 0.78 -13.22
C ASN A 173 11.97 1.69 -12.62
N GLY A 174 11.97 1.91 -11.30
CA GLY A 174 12.99 2.66 -10.60
C GLY A 174 14.39 2.09 -10.81
N ILE A 175 14.55 0.78 -10.66
CA ILE A 175 15.81 0.08 -10.93
C ILE A 175 16.25 0.26 -12.40
N MET A 176 15.31 0.16 -13.35
CA MET A 176 15.59 0.38 -14.77
C MET A 176 16.12 1.80 -15.05
N PHE A 177 15.53 2.82 -14.43
CA PHE A 177 16.02 4.21 -14.56
C PHE A 177 17.41 4.39 -13.95
N ILE A 178 17.70 3.78 -12.79
CA ILE A 178 19.03 3.83 -12.18
C ILE A 178 20.09 3.24 -13.12
N VAL A 179 19.80 2.09 -13.74
CA VAL A 179 20.70 1.48 -14.74
C VAL A 179 20.88 2.40 -15.95
N LEU A 180 19.81 3.01 -16.44
CA LEU A 180 19.88 3.95 -17.56
C LEU A 180 20.76 5.17 -17.24
N PHE A 181 20.58 5.79 -16.06
CA PHE A 181 21.40 6.93 -15.62
C PHE A 181 22.87 6.54 -15.47
N TYR A 182 23.15 5.33 -14.99
CA TYR A 182 24.53 4.82 -14.90
C TYR A 182 25.18 4.72 -16.29
N LEU A 183 24.47 4.18 -17.28
CA LEU A 183 24.97 4.08 -18.66
C LEU A 183 25.21 5.46 -19.29
N ILE A 184 24.28 6.40 -19.12
CA ILE A 184 24.44 7.78 -19.60
C ILE A 184 25.63 8.45 -18.91
N GLY A 185 25.78 8.26 -17.59
CA GLY A 185 26.92 8.79 -16.84
C GLY A 185 28.26 8.28 -17.36
N MET A 186 28.36 6.98 -17.65
CA MET A 186 29.56 6.38 -18.24
C MET A 186 29.88 6.95 -19.63
N LEU A 187 28.86 7.14 -20.48
CA LEU A 187 29.05 7.76 -21.80
C LEU A 187 29.54 9.21 -21.70
N LEU A 188 29.01 10.00 -20.76
CA LEU A 188 29.45 11.38 -20.54
C LEU A 188 30.91 11.45 -20.08
N ILE A 189 31.34 10.52 -19.23
CA ILE A 189 32.75 10.43 -18.80
C ILE A 189 33.66 10.12 -19.99
N ILE A 190 33.29 9.13 -20.83
CA ILE A 190 34.06 8.78 -22.03
C ILE A 190 34.14 9.97 -22.99
N PHE A 191 33.01 10.64 -23.23
CA PHE A 191 32.95 11.84 -24.07
C PHE A 191 33.86 12.95 -23.55
N SER A 192 33.85 13.22 -22.25
CA SER A 192 34.72 14.20 -21.61
C SER A 192 36.20 13.89 -21.81
N ILE A 193 36.61 12.63 -21.67
CA ILE A 193 37.99 12.18 -21.91
C ILE A 193 38.39 12.40 -23.37
N LEU A 194 37.54 12.01 -24.33
CA LEU A 194 37.81 12.18 -25.76
C LEU A 194 37.92 13.66 -26.15
N TYR A 195 37.00 14.49 -25.64
CA TYR A 195 37.01 15.93 -25.87
C TYR A 195 38.27 16.60 -25.32
N THR A 196 38.65 16.23 -24.09
CA THR A 196 39.86 16.73 -23.42
C THR A 196 41.12 16.34 -24.22
N LYS A 197 41.20 15.09 -24.69
CA LYS A 197 42.32 14.62 -25.52
C LYS A 197 42.44 15.40 -26.83
N ASN A 198 41.32 15.67 -27.49
CA ASN A 198 41.31 16.45 -28.74
C ASN A 198 41.77 17.90 -28.49
N THR A 199 41.28 18.50 -27.41
CA THR A 199 41.68 19.86 -26.98
C THR A 199 43.18 19.94 -26.70
N ILE A 200 43.74 19.00 -25.95
CA ILE A 200 45.18 18.95 -25.67
C ILE A 200 46.00 18.80 -26.96
N LYS A 201 45.53 17.97 -27.92
CA LYS A 201 46.20 17.82 -29.22
C LYS A 201 46.23 19.14 -29.98
N ASN A 202 45.10 19.85 -30.03
CA ASN A 202 45.01 21.15 -30.71
C ASN A 202 45.91 22.20 -30.05
N ILE A 203 45.92 22.27 -28.71
CA ILE A 203 46.82 23.17 -27.96
C ILE A 203 48.28 22.84 -28.26
N LYS A 204 48.66 21.55 -28.32
CA LYS A 204 50.03 21.13 -28.64
C LYS A 204 50.45 21.55 -30.05
N VAL A 205 49.57 21.41 -31.04
CA VAL A 205 49.83 21.87 -32.42
C VAL A 205 50.04 23.38 -32.44
N CYS A 206 49.13 24.14 -31.83
CA CYS A 206 49.22 25.59 -31.74
C CYS A 206 50.52 26.05 -31.06
N LEU A 207 50.90 25.43 -29.94
CA LEU A 207 52.18 25.68 -29.26
C LEU A 207 53.39 25.37 -30.16
N THR A 208 53.33 24.28 -30.93
CA THR A 208 54.45 23.89 -31.82
C THR A 208 54.61 24.89 -32.96
N GLU A 209 53.51 25.34 -33.57
CA GLU A 209 53.51 26.38 -34.60
C GLU A 209 54.05 27.70 -34.07
N LEU A 210 53.61 28.08 -32.88
CA LEU A 210 54.06 29.30 -32.21
C LEU A 210 55.57 29.26 -31.91
N ILE A 211 56.08 28.14 -31.40
CA ILE A 211 57.51 27.92 -31.19
C ILE A 211 58.28 28.05 -32.51
N ASN A 212 57.79 27.42 -33.59
CA ASN A 212 58.44 27.50 -34.90
C ASN A 212 58.50 28.94 -35.43
N ILE A 213 57.43 29.73 -35.27
CA ILE A 213 57.43 31.15 -35.65
C ILE A 213 58.49 31.91 -34.85
N VAL A 214 58.54 31.73 -33.53
CA VAL A 214 59.54 32.38 -32.67
C VAL A 214 60.97 32.08 -33.12
N PHE A 215 61.26 30.86 -33.56
CA PHE A 215 62.60 30.47 -34.05
C PHE A 215 62.94 31.01 -35.45
N ILE A 216 61.95 31.38 -36.27
CA ILE A 216 62.16 31.93 -37.62
C ILE A 216 62.40 33.46 -37.58
N VAL A 217 61.88 34.15 -36.56
CA VAL A 217 62.03 35.61 -36.44
C VAL A 217 63.48 35.99 -36.12
N PRO A 218 64.11 36.90 -36.89
CA PRO A 218 65.48 37.37 -36.63
C PRO A 218 65.59 38.01 -35.23
N LYS A 219 66.69 37.74 -34.51
CA LYS A 219 66.93 38.28 -33.17
C LYS A 219 66.78 39.80 -33.05
N SER A 220 67.13 40.53 -34.11
CA SER A 220 66.99 41.99 -34.17
C SER A 220 65.53 42.49 -34.11
N VAL A 221 64.57 41.69 -34.57
CA VAL A 221 63.14 42.01 -34.50
C VAL A 221 62.58 41.67 -33.12
N VAL A 222 63.04 40.56 -32.52
CA VAL A 222 62.67 40.16 -31.16
C VAL A 222 63.18 41.14 -30.11
N GLU A 223 64.39 41.69 -30.28
CA GLU A 223 64.96 42.68 -29.36
C GLU A 223 64.30 44.06 -29.46
N ASN A 224 63.72 44.40 -30.62
CA ASN A 224 63.04 45.68 -30.85
C ASN A 224 61.56 45.67 -30.46
N SER A 225 60.91 44.51 -30.31
CA SER A 225 59.51 44.41 -29.88
C SER A 225 59.40 43.93 -28.42
N SER A 226 59.03 44.87 -27.53
CA SER A 226 58.85 44.59 -26.10
C SER A 226 57.73 43.57 -25.83
N GLU A 227 56.68 43.55 -26.65
CA GLU A 227 55.57 42.60 -26.55
C GLU A 227 56.00 41.17 -26.89
N PHE A 228 56.81 41.01 -27.94
CA PHE A 228 57.31 39.70 -28.35
C PHE A 228 58.29 39.11 -27.32
N LYS A 229 59.14 39.96 -26.73
CA LYS A 229 60.04 39.58 -25.64
C LYS A 229 59.27 39.13 -24.40
N LYS A 230 58.23 39.88 -24.02
CA LYS A 230 57.37 39.56 -22.87
C LYS A 230 56.58 38.26 -23.08
N PHE A 231 56.13 38.02 -24.32
CA PHE A 231 55.46 36.79 -24.70
C PHE A 231 56.36 35.55 -24.56
N ILE A 232 57.63 35.64 -25.01
CA ILE A 232 58.60 34.53 -24.87
C ILE A 232 58.96 34.27 -23.40
N GLU A 233 59.12 35.31 -22.60
CA GLU A 233 59.54 35.19 -21.18
C GLU A 233 58.42 34.72 -20.25
N THR A 234 57.14 35.07 -20.53
CA THR A 234 56.01 34.80 -19.62
C THR A 234 54.91 33.91 -20.19
N GLY A 235 54.94 33.58 -21.48
CA GLY A 235 53.94 32.74 -22.15
C GLY A 235 52.56 33.39 -22.35
N ASN A 236 52.39 34.66 -21.98
CA ASN A 236 51.14 35.40 -22.12
C ASN A 236 51.29 36.57 -23.11
N LEU A 237 50.48 36.55 -24.18
CA LEU A 237 50.19 37.73 -25.00
C LEU A 237 49.02 38.46 -24.34
N ILE A 238 49.29 39.37 -23.41
CA ILE A 238 48.23 40.25 -22.91
C ILE A 238 48.06 41.36 -23.92
N GLY A 239 46.98 41.26 -24.69
CA GLY A 239 46.53 42.25 -25.64
C GLY A 239 45.05 42.12 -26.02
N VAL A 240 44.20 41.59 -25.12
CA VAL A 240 42.78 41.94 -24.80
C VAL A 240 42.44 41.24 -23.50
#